data_AF-A0A7C6UYZ0-F1
#
_entry.id   AF-A0A7C6UYZ0-F1
#
_cell.length_a   1.000
_cell.length_b   1.000
_cell.length_c   1.000
_cell.angle_alpha   90.00
_cell.angle_beta   90.00
_cell.angle_gamma   90.00
#
_symmetry.space_group_name_H-M   'P 1'
#
loop_
_entity.id
_entity.type
_entity.pdbx_description
1 polymer ?
#
loop_
_entity_poly.entity_id
_entity_poly.type
_entity_poly.pdbx_seq_one_letter_code
_entity_poly.pdbx_strand_id
1 'polypeptide(L)'
;MIAVNTLIKWEHDNDKESIERVLWLDRQQNIAYVINIYSNESPFPRCISDIEECIKQGIAGLLDSDPFVKIIDEGELSEKSKEIRDKAWKVIKELIVLEPVIFCKKERRKLVLKASAIYNLHAKTISNYLKRFWKRGKTKNALLPDYYLCGGPGKERRVGNKKRGRKRKNAELVGEGINVDEEIKRIFNIAINKYYHTSAKNSLKLAYE
;
A
#
# COMPACT_ATOMS: atom_id res chain seq x y z
N MET A 1 6.37 13.20 -25.45
CA MET A 1 7.70 13.41 -24.84
C MET A 1 7.63 12.92 -23.39
N ILE A 2 8.47 11.97 -22.98
CA ILE A 2 8.45 11.47 -21.59
C ILE A 2 9.09 12.47 -20.61
N ALA A 3 8.51 12.60 -19.42
CA ALA A 3 8.97 13.50 -18.37
C ALA A 3 9.07 12.77 -17.02
N VAL A 4 9.63 13.44 -16.01
CA VAL A 4 9.61 12.92 -14.63
C VAL A 4 8.16 12.84 -14.14
N ASN A 5 7.86 11.81 -13.35
CA ASN A 5 6.53 11.41 -12.89
C ASN A 5 5.55 10.88 -13.95
N THR A 6 5.93 10.84 -15.24
CA THR A 6 5.15 10.17 -16.28
C THR A 6 4.94 8.69 -15.93
N LEU A 7 3.72 8.19 -16.12
CA LEU A 7 3.36 6.79 -15.99
C LEU A 7 3.32 6.12 -17.35
N ILE A 8 4.00 4.99 -17.46
CA ILE A 8 4.10 4.16 -18.65
C ILE A 8 3.44 2.83 -18.33
N LYS A 9 2.38 2.50 -19.06
CA LYS A 9 1.73 1.20 -19.04
C LYS A 9 2.42 0.32 -20.08
N TRP A 10 2.93 -0.83 -19.65
CA TRP A 10 3.49 -1.85 -20.53
C TRP A 10 2.50 -3.00 -20.66
N GLU A 11 2.24 -3.40 -21.89
CA GLU A 11 1.47 -4.59 -22.23
C GLU A 11 2.45 -5.73 -22.51
N HIS A 12 2.26 -6.86 -21.85
CA HIS A 12 3.09 -8.06 -22.04
C HIS A 12 2.25 -9.17 -22.65
N ASP A 13 2.87 -10.05 -23.44
CA ASP A 13 2.21 -11.15 -24.17
C ASP A 13 1.41 -12.14 -23.30
N ASN A 14 1.51 -12.07 -21.97
CA ASN A 14 0.86 -12.96 -21.00
C ASN A 14 -0.33 -12.31 -20.26
N ASP A 15 -1.01 -11.31 -20.84
CA ASP A 15 -2.07 -10.49 -20.19
C ASP A 15 -1.64 -9.84 -18.85
N LYS A 16 -0.33 -9.74 -18.63
CA LYS A 16 0.22 -9.06 -17.45
C LYS A 16 0.48 -7.63 -17.82
N GLU A 17 -0.15 -6.71 -17.10
CA GLU A 17 0.13 -5.29 -17.22
C GLU A 17 1.14 -4.89 -16.15
N SER A 18 2.09 -4.03 -16.53
CA SER A 18 2.96 -3.37 -15.56
C SER A 18 2.96 -1.87 -15.78
N ILE A 19 2.74 -1.12 -14.69
CA ILE A 19 2.77 0.33 -14.74
C ILE A 19 4.03 0.82 -14.06
N GLU A 20 4.82 1.58 -14.80
CA GLU A 20 6.10 2.11 -14.37
C GLU A 20 6.06 3.64 -14.33
N ARG A 21 6.59 4.24 -13.25
CA ARG A 21 6.76 5.68 -13.15
C ARG A 21 8.20 6.07 -13.44
N VAL A 22 8.39 7.09 -14.28
CA VAL A 22 9.69 7.73 -14.49
C VAL A 22 10.04 8.59 -13.28
N LEU A 23 11.16 8.31 -12.63
CA LEU A 23 11.61 9.01 -11.41
C LEU A 23 12.65 10.08 -11.70
N TRP A 24 13.47 9.82 -12.70
CA TRP A 24 14.57 10.67 -13.15
C TRP A 24 14.97 10.23 -14.56
N LEU A 25 15.47 11.16 -15.37
CA LEU A 25 15.93 10.88 -16.72
C LEU A 25 17.08 11.82 -17.09
N ASP A 26 17.99 11.31 -17.90
CA ASP A 26 19.06 12.06 -18.56
C ASP A 26 19.05 11.71 -20.04
N ARG A 27 18.66 12.69 -20.86
CA ARG A 27 18.56 12.54 -22.32
C ARG A 27 19.92 12.47 -22.99
N GLN A 28 20.96 13.07 -22.41
CA GLN A 28 22.31 13.01 -22.99
C GLN A 28 22.90 11.61 -22.84
N GLN A 29 22.65 10.97 -21.70
CA GLN A 29 23.08 9.60 -21.42
C GLN A 29 22.08 8.52 -21.85
N ASN A 30 20.95 8.91 -22.47
CA ASN A 30 19.87 8.03 -22.90
C ASN A 30 19.35 7.08 -21.80
N ILE A 31 19.27 7.56 -20.56
CA ILE A 31 18.93 6.72 -19.39
C ILE A 31 17.80 7.33 -18.56
N ALA A 32 16.86 6.49 -18.14
CA ALA A 32 15.81 6.84 -17.20
C ALA A 32 15.78 5.84 -16.04
N TYR A 33 15.57 6.32 -14.83
CA TYR A 33 15.22 5.46 -13.70
C TYR A 33 13.71 5.39 -13.57
N VAL A 34 13.19 4.17 -13.55
CA VAL A 34 11.76 3.88 -13.42
C VAL A 34 11.48 3.02 -12.20
N ILE A 35 10.23 3.03 -11.73
CA ILE A 35 9.76 2.11 -10.69
C ILE A 35 8.39 1.56 -11.04
N ASN A 36 8.20 0.25 -10.90
CA ASN A 36 6.89 -0.35 -11.00
C ASN A 36 6.04 0.05 -9.78
N ILE A 37 4.88 0.67 -10.01
CA ILE A 37 4.06 1.25 -8.94
C ILE A 37 3.33 0.18 -8.10
N TYR A 38 3.09 -1.01 -8.67
CA TYR A 38 2.42 -2.12 -8.00
C TYR A 38 3.38 -3.18 -7.43
N SER A 39 4.56 -3.38 -8.00
CA SER A 39 5.58 -4.32 -7.50
C SER A 39 6.34 -3.77 -6.29
N ASN A 40 6.81 -4.64 -5.38
CA ASN A 40 7.66 -4.24 -4.25
C ASN A 40 9.14 -4.07 -4.65
N GLU A 41 9.45 -3.97 -5.94
CA GLU A 41 10.80 -3.73 -6.42
C GLU A 41 11.32 -2.33 -6.09
N SER A 42 12.63 -2.15 -6.27
CA SER A 42 13.25 -0.83 -6.16
C SER A 42 13.44 -0.24 -7.55
N PRO A 43 13.74 1.07 -7.67
CA PRO A 43 14.00 1.69 -8.96
C PRO A 43 15.09 0.97 -9.75
N PHE A 44 14.91 0.91 -11.07
CA PHE A 44 15.82 0.29 -12.02
C PHE A 44 15.96 1.16 -13.28
N PRO A 45 17.09 1.06 -14.00
CA PRO A 45 17.33 1.85 -15.21
C PRO A 45 16.62 1.25 -16.43
N ARG A 46 16.23 2.11 -17.37
CA ARG A 46 15.79 1.80 -18.74
C ARG A 46 16.39 2.82 -19.71
N CYS A 47 16.56 2.44 -20.97
CA CYS A 47 16.94 3.38 -22.01
C CYS A 47 15.75 4.26 -22.40
N ILE A 48 15.98 5.56 -22.61
CA ILE A 48 14.92 6.48 -23.04
C ILE A 48 14.45 6.14 -24.45
N SER A 49 15.40 5.85 -25.35
CA SER A 49 15.12 5.39 -26.71
C SER A 49 14.17 4.21 -26.74
N ASP A 50 14.40 3.20 -25.90
CA ASP A 50 13.59 1.97 -25.89
C ASP A 50 12.17 2.26 -25.41
N ILE A 51 12.02 3.13 -24.40
CA ILE A 51 10.71 3.59 -23.95
C ILE A 51 9.96 4.29 -25.09
N GLU A 52 10.61 5.23 -25.76
CA GLU A 52 9.99 6.01 -26.84
C GLU A 52 9.66 5.12 -28.07
N GLU A 53 10.51 4.16 -28.40
CA GLU A 53 10.31 3.17 -29.46
C GLU A 53 9.10 2.27 -29.13
N CYS A 54 9.04 1.71 -27.92
CA CYS A 54 7.91 0.87 -27.50
C CYS A 54 6.58 1.65 -27.46
N ILE A 55 6.62 2.95 -27.13
CA ILE A 55 5.45 3.82 -27.22
C ILE A 55 5.00 4.00 -28.68
N LYS A 56 5.93 4.24 -29.60
CA LYS A 56 5.61 4.37 -31.04
C LYS A 56 5.04 3.08 -31.63
N GLN A 57 5.54 1.92 -31.19
CA GLN A 57 5.09 0.61 -31.63
C GLN A 57 3.78 0.16 -30.97
N GLY A 58 3.26 0.91 -29.99
CA GLY A 58 2.03 0.56 -29.26
C GLY A 58 2.19 -0.54 -28.21
N ILE A 59 3.42 -0.98 -27.92
CA ILE A 59 3.74 -1.96 -26.86
C ILE A 59 3.65 -1.30 -25.47
N ALA A 60 3.87 0.02 -25.42
CA ALA A 60 3.72 0.82 -24.22
C ALA A 60 2.78 2.01 -24.47
N GLY A 61 2.01 2.38 -23.45
CA GLY A 61 1.12 3.54 -23.46
C GLY A 61 1.45 4.52 -22.35
N LEU A 62 1.20 5.81 -22.60
CA LEU A 62 1.21 6.81 -21.54
C LEU A 62 -0.11 6.73 -20.77
N LEU A 63 -0.04 6.77 -19.44
CA LEU A 63 -1.21 6.79 -18.59
C LEU A 63 -1.41 8.19 -18.01
N ASP A 64 -2.53 8.82 -18.37
CA ASP A 64 -2.86 10.19 -17.93
C ASP A 64 -3.34 10.25 -16.47
N SER A 65 -4.00 9.19 -16.01
CA SER A 65 -4.56 9.13 -14.66
C SER A 65 -3.65 8.35 -13.72
N ASP A 66 -3.13 9.02 -12.71
CA ASP A 66 -2.27 8.42 -11.70
C ASP A 66 -3.10 7.75 -10.59
N PRO A 67 -3.02 6.42 -10.42
CA PRO A 67 -3.82 5.67 -9.44
C PRO A 67 -3.57 6.09 -7.99
N PHE A 68 -2.44 6.72 -7.71
CA PHE A 68 -2.04 7.14 -6.38
C PHE A 68 -2.14 8.65 -6.14
N VAL A 69 -2.39 9.45 -7.18
CA VAL A 69 -2.66 10.88 -6.99
C VAL A 69 -4.00 11.02 -6.31
N LYS A 70 -3.99 11.76 -5.21
CA LYS A 70 -5.18 12.16 -4.50
C LYS A 70 -5.14 13.66 -4.32
N ILE A 71 -6.24 14.33 -4.62
CA ILE A 71 -6.47 15.68 -4.14
C ILE A 71 -6.76 15.52 -2.65
N ILE A 72 -5.90 16.10 -1.81
CA ILE A 72 -5.98 15.97 -0.37
C ILE A 72 -6.15 17.37 0.18
N ASP A 73 -7.27 17.60 0.85
CA ASP A 73 -7.44 18.78 1.69
C ASP A 73 -6.65 18.57 2.98
N GLU A 74 -5.71 19.48 3.27
CA GLU A 74 -4.93 19.47 4.50
C GLU A 74 -5.81 19.62 5.76
N GLY A 75 -6.97 20.27 5.65
CA GLY A 75 -7.92 20.45 6.74
C GLY A 75 -8.60 19.15 7.17
N GLU A 76 -8.82 18.21 6.24
CA GLU A 76 -9.51 16.93 6.50
C GLU A 76 -8.57 15.84 7.04
N LEU A 77 -7.25 16.06 6.98
CA LEU A 77 -6.29 15.09 7.48
C LEU A 77 -6.28 15.04 9.02
N SER A 78 -6.54 13.86 9.57
CA SER A 78 -6.32 13.59 11.00
C SER A 78 -4.88 13.93 11.42
N GLU A 79 -4.71 14.49 12.62
CA GLU A 79 -3.40 14.88 13.15
C GLU A 79 -2.39 13.73 13.14
N LYS A 80 -2.83 12.55 13.57
CA LYS A 80 -2.02 11.32 13.54
C LYS A 80 -1.48 10.97 12.16
N SER A 81 -2.25 11.23 11.10
CA SER A 81 -1.78 10.97 9.72
C SER A 81 -0.73 12.00 9.29
N LYS A 82 -0.87 13.26 9.71
CA LYS A 82 0.12 14.33 9.48
C LYS A 82 1.44 14.01 10.19
N GLU A 83 1.37 13.60 11.46
CA GLU A 83 2.55 13.20 12.24
C GLU A 83 3.33 12.05 11.58
N ILE A 84 2.62 11.01 11.11
CA ILE A 84 3.23 9.86 10.42
C ILE A 84 3.92 10.32 9.12
N ARG A 85 3.25 11.13 8.30
CA ARG A 85 3.80 11.71 7.07
C ARG A 85 5.06 12.50 7.37
N ASP A 86 5.01 13.39 8.34
CA ASP A 86 6.08 14.34 8.65
C ASP A 86 7.29 13.63 9.27
N LYS A 87 7.06 12.61 10.10
CA LYS A 87 8.11 11.73 10.59
C LYS A 87 8.80 10.99 9.44
N ALA A 88 8.04 10.40 8.52
CA ALA A 88 8.60 9.72 7.35
C ALA A 88 9.38 10.70 6.44
N TRP A 89 8.84 11.90 6.23
CA TRP A 89 9.48 12.96 5.44
C TRP A 89 10.83 13.36 6.03
N LYS A 90 10.87 13.61 7.35
CA LYS A 90 12.10 13.97 8.08
C LYS A 90 13.21 12.95 7.85
N VAL A 91 12.88 11.66 7.81
CA VAL A 91 13.84 10.56 7.63
C VAL A 91 14.42 10.52 6.22
N ILE A 92 13.63 10.80 5.18
CA ILE A 92 14.05 10.58 3.78
C ILE A 92 14.42 11.85 3.02
N LYS A 93 14.08 13.05 3.51
CA LYS A 93 14.26 14.33 2.79
C LYS A 93 15.69 14.56 2.28
N GLU A 94 16.70 14.14 3.04
CA GLU A 94 18.12 14.29 2.68
C GLU A 94 18.60 13.21 1.70
N LEU A 95 17.90 12.08 1.62
CA LEU A 95 18.25 10.97 0.73
C LEU A 95 17.68 11.19 -0.67
N ILE A 96 16.46 11.73 -0.76
CA ILE A 96 15.73 11.90 -2.03
C ILE A 96 16.33 12.97 -2.93
N VAL A 97 17.17 13.87 -2.41
CA VAL A 97 17.85 14.90 -3.21
C VAL A 97 19.12 14.38 -3.89
N LEU A 98 19.61 13.19 -3.50
CA LEU A 98 20.84 12.60 -4.02
C LEU A 98 20.56 11.82 -5.33
N GLU A 99 19.93 12.46 -6.30
CA GLU A 99 19.61 11.86 -7.60
C GLU A 99 20.77 12.07 -8.59
N PRO A 100 21.15 11.06 -9.40
CA PRO A 100 20.56 9.73 -9.52
C PRO A 100 21.14 8.68 -8.53
N VAL A 101 22.11 9.05 -7.70
CA VAL A 101 22.86 8.14 -6.81
C VAL A 101 21.95 7.27 -5.94
N ILE A 102 20.85 7.83 -5.42
CA ILE A 102 19.85 7.14 -4.60
C ILE A 102 19.13 5.99 -5.34
N PHE A 103 19.14 5.99 -6.68
CA PHE A 103 18.56 4.91 -7.47
C PHE A 103 19.52 3.72 -7.64
N CYS A 104 20.83 3.94 -7.50
CA CYS A 104 21.82 2.85 -7.52
C CYS A 104 21.68 1.96 -6.28
N LYS A 105 21.50 0.64 -6.48
CA LYS A 105 21.25 -0.33 -5.40
C LYS A 105 22.34 -0.32 -4.31
N LYS A 106 23.61 -0.25 -4.71
CA LYS A 106 24.76 -0.28 -3.78
C LYS A 106 24.81 1.00 -2.94
N GLU A 107 24.73 2.16 -3.60
CA GLU A 107 24.79 3.46 -2.92
C GLU A 107 23.56 3.72 -2.07
N ARG A 108 22.36 3.39 -2.57
CA ARG A 108 21.12 3.43 -1.78
C ARG A 108 21.23 2.62 -0.50
N ARG A 109 21.80 1.41 -0.55
CA ARG A 109 21.96 0.58 0.65
C ARG A 109 22.83 1.26 1.69
N LYS A 110 23.95 1.88 1.29
CA LYS A 110 24.82 2.64 2.20
C LYS A 110 24.08 3.82 2.83
N LEU A 111 23.37 4.62 2.01
CA LEU A 111 22.59 5.78 2.48
C LEU A 111 21.48 5.37 3.46
N VAL A 112 20.75 4.30 3.14
CA VAL A 112 19.70 3.76 4.00
C VAL A 112 20.26 3.25 5.33
N LEU A 113 21.42 2.59 5.34
CA LEU A 113 22.05 2.13 6.59
C LEU A 113 22.52 3.30 7.45
N LYS A 114 23.08 4.36 6.85
CA LYS A 114 23.43 5.58 7.57
C LYS A 114 22.20 6.23 8.22
N ALA A 115 21.12 6.40 7.45
CA ALA A 115 19.86 6.93 7.98
C ALA A 115 19.24 6.03 9.05
N SER A 116 19.38 4.71 8.92
CA SER A 116 18.92 3.70 9.89
C SER A 116 19.58 3.90 11.24
N ALA A 117 20.90 4.16 11.27
CA ALA A 117 21.64 4.47 12.49
C ALA A 117 21.23 5.83 13.09
N ILE A 118 21.13 6.89 12.26
CA ILE A 118 20.80 8.25 12.72
C ILE A 118 19.41 8.32 13.34
N TYR A 119 18.41 7.72 12.69
CA TYR A 119 17.00 7.81 13.10
C TYR A 119 16.56 6.66 14.00
N ASN A 120 17.45 5.72 14.32
CA ASN A 120 17.16 4.48 15.06
C ASN A 120 15.93 3.73 14.51
N LEU A 121 15.90 3.55 13.19
CA LEU A 121 14.83 2.84 12.48
C LEU A 121 15.41 1.67 11.70
N HIS A 122 14.65 0.58 11.57
CA HIS A 122 15.08 -0.53 10.74
C HIS A 122 15.22 -0.11 9.26
N ALA A 123 16.30 -0.54 8.59
CA ALA A 123 16.60 -0.19 7.19
C ALA A 123 15.43 -0.49 6.22
N LYS A 124 14.65 -1.54 6.49
CA LYS A 124 13.44 -1.87 5.73
C LYS A 124 12.37 -0.77 5.80
N THR A 125 12.21 -0.13 6.96
CA THR A 125 11.24 0.97 7.15
C THR A 125 11.59 2.16 6.28
N ILE A 126 12.86 2.56 6.28
CA ILE A 126 13.37 3.66 5.45
C ILE A 126 13.23 3.30 3.96
N SER A 127 13.56 2.07 3.58
CA SER A 127 13.37 1.59 2.21
C SER A 127 11.91 1.64 1.77
N ASN A 128 10.97 1.33 2.68
CA ASN A 128 9.54 1.42 2.41
C ASN A 128 9.08 2.89 2.25
N TYR A 129 9.62 3.82 3.03
CA TYR A 129 9.35 5.26 2.85
C TYR A 129 9.83 5.75 1.49
N LEU A 130 11.06 5.41 1.09
CA LEU A 130 11.59 5.77 -0.23
C LEU A 130 10.74 5.19 -1.38
N LYS A 131 10.40 3.90 -1.33
CA LYS A 131 9.53 3.27 -2.33
C LYS A 131 8.15 3.92 -2.37
N ARG A 132 7.53 4.20 -1.21
CA ARG A 132 6.23 4.87 -1.12
C ARG A 132 6.29 6.26 -1.76
N PHE A 133 7.34 7.02 -1.48
CA PHE A 133 7.59 8.33 -2.07
C PHE A 133 7.71 8.27 -3.59
N TRP A 134 8.54 7.36 -4.11
CA TRP A 134 8.77 7.22 -5.56
C TRP A 134 7.54 6.75 -6.32
N LYS A 135 6.84 5.72 -5.82
CA LYS A 135 5.67 5.16 -6.50
C LYS A 135 4.52 6.15 -6.66
N ARG A 136 4.42 7.14 -5.76
CA ARG A 136 3.29 8.07 -5.66
C ARG A 136 3.66 9.50 -6.06
N GLY A 137 4.63 9.66 -6.96
CA GLY A 137 4.89 10.94 -7.63
C GLY A 137 5.81 11.91 -6.90
N LYS A 138 6.64 11.43 -5.95
CA LYS A 138 7.68 12.23 -5.28
C LYS A 138 7.16 13.49 -4.55
N THR A 139 5.97 13.41 -3.96
CA THR A 139 5.41 14.50 -3.13
C THR A 139 5.51 14.17 -1.64
N LYS A 140 5.47 15.17 -0.76
CA LYS A 140 5.43 14.94 0.70
C LYS A 140 4.19 14.11 1.09
N ASN A 141 3.05 14.38 0.46
CA ASN A 141 1.79 13.68 0.69
C ASN A 141 1.79 12.22 0.21
N ALA A 142 2.73 11.81 -0.64
CA ALA A 142 2.96 10.39 -0.94
C ALA A 142 3.13 9.53 0.32
N LEU A 143 3.71 10.10 1.38
CA LEU A 143 4.03 9.40 2.62
C LEU A 143 2.83 9.21 3.57
N LEU A 144 1.65 9.73 3.22
CA LEU A 144 0.44 9.52 4.00
C LEU A 144 0.08 8.03 4.11
N PRO A 145 -0.47 7.59 5.26
CA PRO A 145 -0.91 6.22 5.47
C PRO A 145 -2.17 5.90 4.65
N ASP A 146 -2.32 4.63 4.26
CA ASP A 146 -3.48 4.18 3.46
C ASP A 146 -4.64 3.72 4.35
N TYR A 147 -4.97 4.51 5.38
CA TYR A 147 -6.03 4.14 6.32
C TYR A 147 -7.40 4.03 5.66
N TYR A 148 -7.63 4.71 4.54
CA TYR A 148 -8.82 4.56 3.71
C TYR A 148 -8.99 3.12 3.13
N LEU A 149 -7.92 2.32 3.08
CA LEU A 149 -7.96 0.90 2.69
C LEU A 149 -8.14 -0.04 3.89
N CYS A 150 -8.17 0.48 5.11
CA CYS A 150 -8.15 -0.29 6.34
C CYS A 150 -9.55 -0.37 7.00
N GLY A 151 -9.72 -1.30 7.95
CA GLY A 151 -10.92 -1.44 8.79
C GLY A 151 -12.08 -2.20 8.13
N GLY A 152 -12.36 -1.94 6.86
CA GLY A 152 -13.55 -2.47 6.17
C GLY A 152 -14.87 -2.19 6.92
N PRO A 153 -15.09 -0.98 7.46
CA PRO A 153 -16.32 -0.67 8.19
C PRO A 153 -17.53 -0.88 7.29
N GLY A 154 -18.56 -1.53 7.82
CA GLY A 154 -19.78 -1.87 7.07
C GLY A 154 -19.63 -2.96 6.00
N LYS A 155 -18.41 -3.44 5.72
CA LYS A 155 -18.18 -4.53 4.76
C LYS A 155 -18.24 -5.88 5.46
N GLU A 156 -19.11 -6.76 4.98
CA GLU A 156 -19.17 -8.12 5.47
C GLU A 156 -17.89 -8.89 5.11
N ARG A 157 -17.27 -9.51 6.11
CA ARG A 157 -16.06 -10.32 5.90
C ARG A 157 -16.46 -11.70 5.40
N ARG A 158 -16.09 -12.03 4.16
CA ARG A 158 -16.28 -13.36 3.57
C ARG A 158 -15.75 -14.45 4.51
N VAL A 159 -16.50 -15.55 4.60
CA VAL A 159 -16.09 -16.75 5.34
C VAL A 159 -15.04 -17.46 4.49
N GLY A 160 -13.85 -17.68 5.06
CA GLY A 160 -12.82 -18.50 4.44
C GLY A 160 -12.76 -19.88 5.09
N ASN A 161 -11.98 -20.79 4.49
CA ASN A 161 -11.80 -22.15 5.00
C ASN A 161 -11.07 -22.19 6.35
N LYS A 162 -10.25 -21.18 6.67
CA LYS A 162 -9.54 -21.09 7.95
C LYS A 162 -10.42 -20.41 9.01
N LYS A 163 -10.46 -20.99 10.21
CA LYS A 163 -11.15 -20.39 11.37
C LYS A 163 -10.65 -18.96 11.64
N ARG A 164 -11.60 -18.03 11.77
CA ARG A 164 -11.39 -16.64 12.15
C ARG A 164 -11.27 -16.50 13.67
N GLY A 165 -10.49 -15.50 14.09
CA GLY A 165 -10.23 -15.25 15.51
C GLY A 165 -9.19 -16.20 16.11
N ARG A 166 -9.08 -16.18 17.44
CA ARG A 166 -8.11 -17.01 18.17
C ARG A 166 -8.48 -18.49 18.03
N LYS A 167 -7.53 -19.32 17.59
CA LYS A 167 -7.68 -20.78 17.60
C LYS A 167 -7.77 -21.29 19.05
N ARG A 168 -8.45 -22.42 19.24
CA ARG A 168 -8.54 -23.09 20.54
C ARG A 168 -7.16 -23.63 20.95
N LYS A 169 -6.81 -23.57 22.24
CA LYS A 169 -5.52 -24.07 22.75
C LYS A 169 -5.40 -25.60 22.66
N ASN A 170 -6.49 -26.33 22.95
CA ASN A 170 -6.54 -27.80 22.94
C ASN A 170 -7.44 -28.30 21.80
N ALA A 171 -7.14 -27.87 20.57
CA ALA A 171 -7.97 -28.21 19.41
C ALA A 171 -8.07 -29.72 19.14
N GLU A 172 -7.04 -30.49 19.54
CA GLU A 172 -7.03 -31.95 19.45
C GLU A 172 -8.08 -32.62 20.33
N LEU A 173 -8.42 -32.02 21.48
CA LEU A 173 -9.39 -32.56 22.44
C LEU A 173 -10.80 -32.01 22.25
N VAL A 174 -10.94 -30.75 21.84
CA VAL A 174 -12.23 -30.01 21.82
C VAL A 174 -12.64 -29.61 20.40
N GLY A 175 -11.89 -30.04 19.38
CA GLY A 175 -12.06 -29.66 17.99
C GLY A 175 -11.51 -28.27 17.65
N GLU A 176 -11.27 -28.02 16.36
CA GLU A 176 -10.64 -26.79 15.85
C GLU A 176 -11.53 -25.54 15.99
N GLY A 177 -12.83 -25.74 16.18
CA GLY A 177 -13.87 -24.71 16.20
C GLY A 177 -14.24 -24.22 14.81
N ILE A 178 -15.46 -23.71 14.67
CA ILE A 178 -16.03 -23.35 13.36
C ILE A 178 -16.04 -21.84 13.09
N ASN A 179 -16.14 -21.45 11.83
CA ASN A 179 -16.47 -20.08 11.45
C ASN A 179 -17.98 -19.87 11.59
N VAL A 180 -18.37 -18.67 12.03
CA VAL A 180 -19.77 -18.23 11.96
C VAL A 180 -20.07 -17.87 10.51
N ASP A 181 -20.88 -18.70 9.85
CA ASP A 181 -21.39 -18.51 8.49
C ASP A 181 -22.78 -17.86 8.50
N GLU A 182 -23.41 -17.75 7.32
CA GLU A 182 -24.75 -17.16 7.22
C GLU A 182 -25.82 -17.94 7.96
N GLU A 183 -25.76 -19.26 7.97
CA GLU A 183 -26.75 -20.09 8.65
C GLU A 183 -26.67 -19.87 10.17
N ILE A 184 -25.46 -19.91 10.72
CA ILE A 184 -25.25 -19.64 12.15
C ILE A 184 -25.65 -18.19 12.49
N LYS A 185 -25.42 -17.22 11.61
CA LYS A 185 -25.92 -15.84 11.82
C LYS A 185 -27.45 -15.78 11.87
N ARG A 186 -28.15 -16.53 11.04
CA ARG A 186 -29.63 -16.61 11.08
C ARG A 186 -30.09 -17.14 12.43
N ILE A 187 -29.44 -18.19 12.95
CA ILE A 187 -29.73 -18.74 14.27
C ILE A 187 -29.52 -17.67 15.36
N PHE A 188 -28.39 -16.95 15.33
CA PHE A 188 -28.14 -15.86 16.28
C PHE A 188 -29.19 -14.75 16.20
N ASN A 189 -29.57 -14.33 14.99
CA ASN A 189 -30.59 -13.29 14.81
C ASN A 189 -31.96 -13.73 15.37
N ILE A 190 -32.35 -14.98 15.14
CA ILE A 190 -33.60 -15.54 15.71
C ILE A 190 -33.54 -15.50 17.24
N ALA A 191 -32.43 -15.95 17.83
CA ALA A 191 -32.27 -15.96 19.28
C ALA A 191 -32.29 -14.54 19.88
N ILE A 192 -31.55 -13.60 19.28
CA ILE A 192 -31.52 -12.20 19.71
C ILE A 192 -32.91 -11.57 19.61
N ASN A 193 -33.63 -11.78 18.52
CA ASN A 193 -34.99 -11.25 18.36
C ASN A 193 -35.97 -11.84 19.38
N LYS A 194 -35.82 -13.13 19.69
CA LYS A 194 -36.71 -13.82 20.62
C LYS A 194 -36.48 -13.42 22.08
N TYR A 195 -35.23 -13.27 22.49
CA TYR A 195 -34.89 -13.13 23.91
C TYR A 195 -34.41 -11.72 24.31
N TYR A 196 -33.82 -10.96 23.38
CA TYR A 196 -33.22 -9.66 23.68
C TYR A 196 -34.06 -8.48 23.16
N HIS A 197 -34.51 -8.52 21.90
CA HIS A 197 -35.35 -7.47 21.32
C HIS A 197 -36.84 -7.65 21.65
N THR A 198 -37.15 -7.75 22.94
CA THR A 198 -38.52 -7.82 23.46
C THR A 198 -38.97 -6.44 23.97
N SER A 199 -40.28 -6.22 24.07
CA SER A 199 -40.86 -4.99 24.64
C SER A 199 -40.41 -4.74 26.09
N ALA A 200 -40.04 -5.80 26.81
CA ALA A 200 -39.49 -5.76 28.16
C ALA A 200 -38.07 -5.17 28.25
N LYS A 201 -37.39 -4.92 27.11
CA LYS A 201 -36.01 -4.37 27.03
C LYS A 201 -35.05 -5.14 27.95
N ASN A 202 -35.05 -6.46 27.82
CA ASN A 202 -34.23 -7.35 28.64
C ASN A 202 -32.77 -6.92 28.62
N SER A 203 -32.15 -6.83 29.80
CA SER A 203 -30.72 -6.53 29.90
C SER A 203 -29.90 -7.69 29.32
N LEU A 204 -28.68 -7.40 28.84
CA LEU A 204 -27.78 -8.46 28.35
C LEU A 204 -27.59 -9.55 29.40
N LYS A 205 -27.52 -9.22 30.69
CA LYS A 205 -27.36 -10.19 31.78
C LYS A 205 -28.48 -11.23 31.83
N LEU A 206 -29.73 -10.81 31.61
CA LEU A 206 -30.90 -11.67 31.68
C LEU A 206 -31.02 -12.62 30.47
N ALA A 207 -30.38 -12.29 29.34
CA ALA A 207 -30.37 -13.15 28.15
C ALA A 207 -29.36 -14.32 28.23
N TYR A 208 -28.51 -14.34 29.27
CA TYR A 208 -27.50 -15.40 29.51
C TYR A 208 -27.88 -16.34 30.66
N GLU A 209 -28.94 -16.04 31.42
CA GLU A 209 -29.54 -16.94 32.43
C GLU A 209 -30.55 -17.89 31.77
#